data_AF-A0A2V6ZFE5-F1
#
_entry.id   AF-A0A2V6ZFE5-F1
#
_cell.length_a   1.000
_cell.length_b   1.000
_cell.length_c   1.000
_cell.angle_alpha   90.00
_cell.angle_beta   90.00
_cell.angle_gamma   90.00
#
_symmetry.space_group_name_H-M   'P 1'
#
loop_
_entity.id
_entity.type
_entity.pdbx_description
1 polymer ?
#
loop_
_entity_poly.entity_id
_entity_poly.type
_entity_poly.pdbx_seq_one_letter_code
_entity_poly.pdbx_strand_id
1 'polypeptide(L)'
;MEFVAPPDGLPATAFFIGVVNRAPHPEAAKLFVDWALSKRGQAVYQNQKILLYGSLRTDAQPMPTGKRLADFKLLFPTDWNDYVASHPVFVKEWNSIMGL
;
A
#
# COMPACT_ATOMS: atom_id res chain seq x y z
N MET A 1 20.34 -0.87 11.58
CA MET A 1 18.99 -0.77 12.18
C MET A 1 18.20 -1.99 11.73
N GLU A 2 17.58 -2.68 12.67
CA GLU A 2 16.73 -3.84 12.40
C GLU A 2 15.27 -3.39 12.37
N PHE A 3 14.48 -3.93 11.44
CA PHE A 3 13.05 -3.65 11.38
C PHE A 3 12.33 -4.43 12.48
N VAL A 4 11.52 -3.74 13.29
CA VAL A 4 10.72 -4.35 14.36
C VAL A 4 9.25 -4.27 14.01
N ALA A 5 8.59 -5.43 13.87
CA ALA A 5 7.14 -5.53 13.70
C ALA A 5 6.47 -5.76 15.07
N PRO A 6 5.59 -4.85 15.54
CA PRO A 6 4.86 -5.06 16.79
C PRO A 6 3.95 -6.30 16.74
N PRO A 7 3.77 -7.04 17.85
CA PRO A 7 2.89 -8.21 17.90
C PRO A 7 1.41 -7.85 17.65
N ASP A 8 1.00 -6.63 17.98
CA ASP A 8 -0.35 -6.14 17.76
C ASP A 8 -0.66 -5.91 16.27
N GLY A 9 0.37 -5.76 15.44
CA GLY A 9 0.26 -5.64 14.00
C GLY A 9 0.82 -4.32 13.46
N LEU A 10 0.77 -4.19 12.14
CA LEU A 10 1.24 -3.02 11.41
C LEU A 10 0.09 -2.38 10.64
N PRO A 11 -0.18 -1.08 10.80
CA PRO A 11 -1.07 -0.35 9.91
C PRO A 11 -0.62 -0.54 8.47
N ALA A 12 -1.57 -0.86 7.60
CA ALA A 12 -1.29 -1.11 6.19
C ALA A 12 -2.30 -0.39 5.31
N THR A 13 -1.83 0.02 4.14
CA THR A 13 -2.67 0.58 3.09
C THR A 13 -2.22 0.02 1.74
N ALA A 14 -3.16 -0.09 0.82
CA ALA A 14 -2.85 -0.44 -0.55
C ALA A 14 -2.44 0.80 -1.32
N PHE A 15 -1.46 0.65 -2.21
CA PHE A 15 -1.20 1.65 -3.23
C PHE A 15 -2.12 1.38 -4.41
N PHE A 16 -3.04 2.31 -4.68
CA PHE A 16 -3.98 2.19 -5.78
C PHE A 16 -3.40 2.79 -7.04
N ILE A 17 -3.60 2.11 -8.17
CA ILE A 17 -3.28 2.61 -9.50
C ILE A 17 -4.51 2.47 -10.39
N GLY A 18 -4.78 3.49 -11.20
CA GLY A 18 -5.94 3.51 -12.09
C GLY A 18 -5.75 4.47 -13.24
N VAL A 19 -6.65 4.39 -14.21
CA VAL A 19 -6.69 5.29 -15.36
C VAL A 19 -7.59 6.47 -15.05
N VAL A 20 -7.07 7.69 -15.21
CA VAL A 20 -7.84 8.92 -15.02
C VAL A 20 -8.88 9.05 -16.13
N ASN A 21 -10.10 9.48 -15.77
CA ASN A 21 -11.15 9.73 -16.74
C ASN A 21 -10.69 10.77 -17.78
N ARG A 22 -10.95 10.51 -19.07
CA ARG A 22 -10.51 11.35 -20.20
C ARG A 22 -9.00 11.61 -20.25
N ALA A 23 -8.18 10.63 -19.85
CA ALA A 23 -6.74 10.70 -20.05
C ALA A 23 -6.42 10.99 -21.53
N PRO A 24 -5.44 11.87 -21.84
CA PRO A 24 -5.10 12.23 -23.22
C PRO A 24 -4.57 11.05 -24.04
N HIS A 25 -4.06 10.03 -23.36
CA HIS A 25 -3.57 8.78 -23.96
C HIS A 25 -4.15 7.57 -23.20
N PRO A 26 -5.44 7.23 -23.38
CA PRO A 26 -6.13 6.25 -22.55
C PRO A 26 -5.58 4.82 -22.72
N GLU A 27 -5.19 4.43 -23.94
CA GLU A 27 -4.63 3.10 -24.20
C GLU A 27 -3.21 2.96 -23.63
N ALA A 28 -2.40 4.02 -23.66
CA ALA A 28 -1.09 4.02 -23.01
C ALA A 28 -1.21 3.93 -21.48
N ALA A 29 -2.21 4.61 -20.90
CA ALA A 29 -2.50 4.53 -19.47
C ALA A 29 -2.92 3.11 -19.06
N LYS A 30 -3.80 2.46 -19.82
CA LYS A 30 -4.17 1.04 -19.58
C LYS A 30 -2.97 0.12 -19.68
N LEU A 31 -2.17 0.26 -20.73
CA LEU A 31 -0.94 -0.53 -20.91
C LEU A 31 0.03 -0.37 -19.72
N PHE A 32 0.14 0.84 -19.19
CA PHE A 32 0.95 1.09 -17.99
C PHE A 32 0.37 0.40 -16.76
N VAL A 33 -0.95 0.44 -16.55
CA VAL A 33 -1.60 -0.28 -15.43
C VAL A 33 -1.36 -1.79 -15.54
N ASP A 34 -1.54 -2.36 -16.73
CA ASP A 34 -1.27 -3.79 -16.99
C ASP A 34 0.18 -4.15 -16.65
N TRP A 35 1.14 -3.33 -17.10
CA TRP A 35 2.54 -3.51 -16.76
C TRP A 35 2.80 -3.37 -15.25
N ALA A 36 2.26 -2.34 -14.60
CA ALA A 36 2.49 -2.05 -13.19
C ALA A 36 1.96 -3.17 -12.27
N LEU A 37 0.86 -3.82 -12.66
CA LEU A 37 0.26 -4.94 -11.93
C LEU A 37 0.79 -6.31 -12.38
N SER A 38 1.55 -6.37 -13.47
CA SER A 38 2.24 -7.59 -13.92
C SER A 38 3.29 -8.05 -12.90
N LYS A 39 3.71 -9.31 -13.01
CA LYS A 39 4.84 -9.85 -12.22
C LYS A 39 6.11 -9.00 -12.38
N ARG A 40 6.38 -8.52 -13.60
CA ARG A 40 7.56 -7.68 -13.89
C ARG A 40 7.46 -6.31 -13.23
N GLY A 41 6.33 -5.62 -13.33
CA GLY A 41 6.13 -4.30 -12.70
C GLY A 41 6.18 -4.39 -11.17
N GLN A 42 5.49 -5.38 -10.60
CA GLN A 42 5.52 -5.65 -9.16
C GLN A 42 6.92 -6.02 -8.64
N ALA A 43 7.74 -6.69 -9.45
CA ALA A 43 9.14 -6.91 -9.10
C ALA A 43 9.96 -5.62 -9.07
N VAL A 44 9.64 -4.62 -9.90
CA VAL A 44 10.27 -3.29 -9.80
C VAL A 44 9.89 -2.64 -8.48
N TYR A 45 8.60 -2.60 -8.12
CA TYR A 45 8.15 -1.99 -6.86
C TYR A 45 8.77 -2.62 -5.61
N GLN A 46 8.91 -3.93 -5.58
CA GLN A 46 9.52 -4.63 -4.43
C GLN A 46 11.03 -4.43 -4.30
N ASN A 47 11.75 -4.35 -5.43
CA ASN A 47 13.22 -4.40 -5.42
C ASN A 47 13.88 -3.02 -5.51
N GLN A 48 13.13 -1.97 -5.86
CA GLN A 48 13.66 -0.61 -5.85
C GLN A 48 13.77 -0.06 -4.43
N LYS A 49 14.95 0.44 -4.08
CA LYS A 49 15.30 0.90 -2.71
C LYS A 49 14.39 1.99 -2.15
N ILE A 50 13.77 2.79 -3.02
CA ILE A 50 12.89 3.90 -2.62
C ILE A 50 11.41 3.53 -2.59
N LEU A 51 11.04 2.32 -3.03
CA LEU A 51 9.64 1.88 -3.13
C LEU A 51 9.38 0.78 -2.08
N LEU A 52 10.13 -0.32 -2.14
CA LEU A 52 10.02 -1.48 -1.23
C LEU A 52 8.56 -1.90 -0.93
N TYR A 53 7.65 -1.71 -1.89
CA TYR A 53 6.24 -2.07 -1.71
C TYR A 53 6.08 -3.56 -1.94
N GLY A 54 5.67 -4.29 -0.91
CA GLY A 54 5.33 -5.71 -1.03
C GLY A 54 4.26 -5.93 -2.09
N SER A 55 4.45 -6.94 -2.95
CA SER A 55 3.45 -7.23 -3.98
C SER A 55 2.26 -8.00 -3.41
N LEU A 56 1.07 -7.67 -3.90
CA LEU A 56 -0.17 -8.40 -3.62
C LEU A 56 -0.35 -9.64 -4.51
N ARG A 57 0.55 -9.90 -5.47
CA ARG A 57 0.48 -11.09 -6.30
C ARG A 57 0.82 -12.34 -5.49
N THR A 58 0.08 -13.42 -5.73
CA THR A 58 0.31 -14.71 -5.07
C THR A 58 1.59 -15.42 -5.53
N ASP A 59 2.13 -15.05 -6.71
CA ASP A 59 3.34 -15.60 -7.31
C ASP A 59 4.59 -14.70 -7.12
N ALA A 60 4.48 -13.68 -6.27
CA ALA A 60 5.58 -12.78 -5.94
C ALA A 60 6.67 -13.50 -5.12
N GLN A 61 7.92 -13.16 -5.40
CA GLN A 61 9.04 -13.54 -4.55
C GLN A 61 9.02 -12.72 -3.24
N PRO A 62 9.72 -13.17 -2.17
CA PRO A 62 9.94 -12.34 -1.00
C PRO A 62 10.55 -10.98 -1.36
N MET A 63 10.28 -9.97 -0.54
CA MET A 63 10.94 -8.67 -0.63
C MET A 63 12.45 -8.82 -0.36
N PRO A 64 13.29 -7.82 -0.69
CA PRO A 64 14.73 -7.86 -0.38
C PRO A 64 15.08 -8.09 1.11
N THR A 65 14.13 -7.84 2.02
CA THR A 65 14.22 -8.15 3.45
C THR A 65 14.09 -9.64 3.77
N GLY A 66 13.80 -10.49 2.78
CA GLY A 66 13.49 -11.92 2.94
C GLY A 66 12.05 -12.20 3.39
N LYS A 67 11.26 -11.16 3.71
CA LYS A 67 9.88 -11.29 4.17
C LYS A 67 8.87 -11.13 3.04
N ARG A 68 7.71 -11.76 3.18
CA ARG A 68 6.51 -11.56 2.37
C ARG A 68 5.51 -10.72 3.15
N LEU A 69 4.56 -10.09 2.45
CA LEU A 69 3.45 -9.39 3.13
C LEU A 69 2.66 -10.31 4.06
N ALA A 70 2.49 -11.58 3.66
CA ALA A 70 1.80 -12.59 4.46
C ALA A 70 2.51 -12.96 5.77
N ASP A 71 3.79 -12.58 5.94
CA ASP A 71 4.53 -12.81 7.18
C ASP A 71 4.21 -11.75 8.25
N PHE A 72 3.45 -10.70 7.90
CA PHE A 72 3.08 -9.63 8.80
C PHE A 72 1.60 -9.69 9.17
N LYS A 73 1.28 -9.35 10.43
CA LYS A 73 -0.08 -9.06 10.86
C LYS A 73 -0.46 -7.65 10.38
N LEU A 74 -1.02 -7.55 9.18
CA LEU A 74 -1.41 -6.27 8.58
C LEU A 74 -2.79 -5.85 9.07
N LEU A 75 -2.88 -4.61 9.57
CA LEU A 75 -4.12 -3.98 10.01
C LEU A 75 -4.65 -3.13 8.86
N PHE A 76 -5.69 -3.62 8.20
CA PHE A 76 -6.41 -2.92 7.14
C PHE A 76 -7.80 -2.51 7.61
N PRO A 77 -8.35 -1.39 7.13
CA PRO A 77 -9.77 -1.10 7.26
C PRO A 77 -10.62 -2.23 6.66
N THR A 78 -11.59 -2.72 7.42
CA THR A 78 -12.58 -3.71 6.96
C THR A 78 -13.80 -3.03 6.31
N ASP A 79 -14.09 -1.79 6.71
CA ASP A 79 -15.09 -0.91 6.11
C ASP A 79 -14.42 0.42 5.74
N TRP A 80 -14.32 0.68 4.43
CA TRP A 80 -13.69 1.89 3.92
C TRP A 80 -14.57 3.14 4.05
N ASN A 81 -15.90 2.99 4.04
CA ASN A 81 -16.80 4.12 4.19
C ASN A 81 -16.75 4.62 5.64
N ASP A 82 -16.80 3.71 6.61
CA ASP A 82 -16.66 4.04 8.02
C ASP A 82 -15.28 4.66 8.32
N TYR A 83 -14.20 4.05 7.81
CA TYR A 83 -12.84 4.58 7.99
C TYR A 83 -12.65 6.01 7.43
N VAL A 84 -13.25 6.31 6.27
CA VAL A 84 -13.21 7.67 5.72
C VAL A 84 -14.07 8.62 6.57
N ALA A 85 -15.25 8.18 7.01
CA ALA A 85 -16.14 8.98 7.84
C ALA A 85 -15.56 9.27 9.23
N SER A 86 -14.69 8.40 9.76
CA SER A 86 -14.06 8.59 11.07
C SER A 86 -12.94 9.64 11.07
N HIS A 87 -12.42 10.03 9.90
CA HIS A 87 -11.27 10.92 9.79
C HIS A 87 -11.41 12.26 10.57
N PRO A 88 -12.55 12.98 10.52
CA PRO A 88 -12.70 14.24 11.28
C PRO A 88 -12.63 14.06 12.79
N VAL A 89 -13.19 12.96 13.31
CA VAL A 89 -13.16 12.63 14.74
C VAL A 89 -11.73 12.29 15.16
N PHE A 90 -11.08 11.41 14.40
CA PHE A 90 -9.69 11.01 14.64
C PHE A 90 -8.75 12.22 14.67
N VAL A 91 -8.83 13.11 13.68
CA VAL A 91 -7.98 14.31 13.63
C VAL A 91 -8.21 15.23 14.83
N LYS A 92 -9.48 15.42 15.25
CA LYS A 92 -9.81 16.23 16.42
C LYS A 92 -9.19 15.65 17.70
N GLU A 93 -9.33 14.35 17.92
CA GLU A 93 -8.78 13.67 19.09
C GLU A 93 -7.25 13.70 19.08
N TRP A 94 -6.64 13.38 17.93
CA TRP A 94 -5.19 13.45 17.75
C TRP A 94 -4.62 14.82 18.09
N ASN A 95 -5.24 15.89 17.58
CA ASN A 95 -4.79 17.25 17.85
C ASN A 95 -4.90 17.60 19.34
N SER A 96 -5.98 17.17 20.00
CA SER A 96 -6.13 17.35 21.46
C SER A 96 -5.08 16.61 22.27
N ILE A 97 -4.62 15.43 21.83
CA ILE A 97 -3.58 14.64 22.51
C ILE A 97 -2.20 15.26 22.28
N MET A 98 -1.94 15.73 21.05
CA MET A 98 -0.63 16.22 20.63
C MET A 98 -0.41 17.72 20.87
N GLY A 99 -1.46 18.46 21.26
CA GLY A 99 -1.40 19.90 21.50
C GLY A 99 -1.29 20.75 20.22
N LEU A 100 -1.91 20.28 19.12
CA LEU A 100 -1.92 20.94 17.80
C LEU A 100 -3.21 21.74 17.56
#